data_AF-A0A654TT47-F1
#
_entry.id   AF-A0A654TT47-F1
#
_cell.length_a   1.000
_cell.length_b   1.000
_cell.length_c   1.000
_cell.angle_alpha   90.00
_cell.angle_beta   90.00
_cell.angle_gamma   90.00
#
_symmetry.space_group_name_H-M   'P 1'
#
loop_
_entity.id
_entity.type
_entity.pdbx_description
1 polymer ?
#
loop_
_entity_poly.entity_id
_entity_poly.type
_entity_poly.pdbx_seq_one_letter_code
_entity_poly.pdbx_strand_id
1 'polypeptide(L)'
;MVDRGSLADVGELLASHLPGDDPLSPYADRLGSAGLGDQPLRGYLAGSIDVVLRLPGQRYLVVDYKTNHLGDTAADYGFERLTEAMLHSDYPLQALLYVVVLHRFLRWRQRDYAPARHLGGVLYLFVRGMCGAATPVTAGHPAGVFTWNPPTALVVALSDLLDRGRLQS
;
A
#
# COMPACT_ATOMS: atom_id res chain seq x y z
N MET A 1 -3.88 30.48 1.09
CA MET A 1 -4.53 29.35 0.40
C MET A 1 -3.64 28.14 0.66
N VAL A 2 -4.09 27.17 1.46
CA VAL A 2 -3.27 25.98 1.77
C VAL A 2 -3.15 25.16 0.49
N ASP A 3 -1.94 25.04 -0.05
CA ASP A 3 -1.64 24.19 -1.19
C ASP A 3 -1.92 22.74 -0.77
N ARG A 4 -2.95 22.15 -1.36
CA ARG A 4 -3.41 20.81 -0.98
C ARG A 4 -2.50 19.81 -1.67
N GLY A 5 -1.97 18.84 -0.93
CA GLY A 5 -1.07 17.82 -1.50
C GLY A 5 -1.66 17.16 -2.75
N SER A 6 -0.82 16.94 -3.75
CA SER A 6 -1.16 16.33 -5.03
C SER A 6 -0.68 14.87 -5.11
N LEU A 7 -1.07 14.16 -6.16
CA LEU A 7 -0.52 12.82 -6.42
C LEU A 7 0.98 12.86 -6.73
N ALA A 8 1.47 13.93 -7.37
CA ALA A 8 2.91 14.10 -7.60
C ALA A 8 3.70 14.16 -6.28
N ASP A 9 3.18 14.86 -5.25
CA ASP A 9 3.82 14.90 -3.93
C ASP A 9 3.92 13.49 -3.30
N VAL A 10 2.93 12.62 -3.54
CA VAL A 10 2.99 11.20 -3.11
C VAL A 10 4.05 10.43 -3.91
N GLY A 11 4.17 10.71 -5.21
CA GLY A 11 5.23 10.16 -6.07
C GLY A 11 6.63 10.51 -5.58
N GLU A 12 6.85 11.78 -5.19
CA GLU A 12 8.13 12.24 -4.63
C GLU A 12 8.47 11.53 -3.30
N LEU A 13 7.48 11.33 -2.43
CA LEU A 13 7.67 10.57 -1.20
C LEU A 13 8.01 9.10 -1.49
N LEU A 14 7.36 8.46 -2.46
CA LEU A 14 7.69 7.10 -2.88
C LEU A 14 9.13 7.02 -3.39
N ALA A 15 9.53 7.91 -4.30
CA ALA A 15 10.89 7.95 -4.84
C ALA A 15 11.95 8.18 -3.77
N SER A 16 11.64 8.99 -2.75
CA SER A 16 12.58 9.33 -1.68
C SER A 16 12.74 8.23 -0.63
N HIS A 17 11.72 7.40 -0.44
CA HIS A 17 11.68 6.42 0.66
C HIS A 17 11.76 4.96 0.22
N LEU A 18 11.35 4.63 -1.00
CA LEU A 18 11.44 3.26 -1.49
C LEU A 18 12.87 2.90 -1.92
N PRO A 19 13.36 1.70 -1.55
CA PRO A 19 14.54 1.12 -2.17
C PRO A 19 14.37 1.00 -3.69
N GLY A 20 15.46 1.12 -4.44
CA GLY A 20 15.41 1.02 -5.91
C GLY A 20 15.01 -0.37 -6.44
N ASP A 21 15.09 -1.40 -5.60
CA ASP A 21 14.65 -2.76 -5.88
C ASP A 21 13.24 -3.08 -5.34
N ASP A 22 12.53 -2.09 -4.76
CA ASP A 22 11.15 -2.27 -4.34
C ASP A 22 10.26 -2.49 -5.58
N PRO A 23 9.40 -3.53 -5.61
CA PRO A 23 8.56 -3.86 -6.76
C PRO A 23 7.57 -2.75 -7.14
N LEU A 24 7.25 -1.85 -6.21
CA LEU A 24 6.34 -0.73 -6.43
C LEU A 24 7.06 0.59 -6.68
N SER A 25 8.41 0.60 -6.74
CA SER A 25 9.18 1.79 -7.11
C SER A 25 8.76 2.43 -8.44
N PRO A 26 8.35 1.69 -9.51
CA PRO A 26 7.89 2.31 -10.75
C PRO A 26 6.59 3.13 -10.58
N TYR A 27 5.87 2.93 -9.48
CA TYR A 27 4.64 3.68 -9.21
C TYR A 27 4.91 5.16 -8.90
N ALA A 28 6.11 5.50 -8.39
CA ALA A 28 6.50 6.87 -8.12
C ALA A 28 6.41 7.74 -9.39
N ASP A 29 6.99 7.25 -10.50
CA ASP A 29 6.98 7.93 -11.79
C ASP A 29 5.56 8.08 -12.36
N ARG A 30 4.72 7.05 -12.17
CA ARG A 30 3.31 7.10 -12.61
C ARG A 30 2.56 8.22 -11.90
N LEU A 31 2.75 8.39 -10.59
CA LEU A 31 2.11 9.47 -9.84
C LEU A 31 2.64 10.86 -10.22
N GLY A 32 3.86 10.97 -10.73
CA GLY A 32 4.42 12.21 -11.27
C GLY A 32 4.03 12.52 -12.72
N SER A 33 3.32 11.61 -13.39
CA SER A 33 2.99 11.76 -14.82
C SER A 33 2.00 12.89 -15.10
N ALA A 34 2.16 13.53 -16.27
CA ALA A 34 1.30 14.61 -16.72
C ALA A 34 -0.18 14.17 -16.74
N GLY A 35 -1.04 14.94 -16.08
CA GLY A 35 -2.48 14.68 -15.96
C GLY A 35 -2.90 13.89 -14.70
N LEU A 36 -2.05 12.99 -14.19
CA LEU A 36 -2.31 12.31 -12.91
C LEU A 36 -1.72 13.12 -11.74
N GLY A 37 -0.51 13.65 -11.90
CA GLY A 37 0.24 14.32 -10.83
C GLY A 37 -0.43 15.58 -10.25
N ASP A 38 -1.21 16.29 -11.05
CA ASP A 38 -1.93 17.50 -10.63
C ASP A 38 -3.22 17.21 -9.84
N GLN A 39 -3.62 15.94 -9.74
CA GLN A 39 -4.88 15.59 -9.08
C GLN A 39 -4.78 15.76 -7.56
N PRO A 40 -5.82 16.32 -6.92
CA PRO A 40 -5.81 16.54 -5.48
C PRO A 40 -5.95 15.23 -4.71
N LEU A 41 -5.10 15.03 -3.71
CA LEU A 41 -5.08 13.81 -2.90
C LEU A 41 -6.37 13.58 -2.09
N ARG A 42 -7.12 14.64 -1.76
CA ARG A 42 -8.33 14.58 -0.91
C ARG A 42 -9.45 13.69 -1.44
N GLY A 43 -9.53 13.47 -2.76
CA GLY A 43 -10.55 12.61 -3.37
C GLY A 43 -10.35 11.11 -3.11
N TYR A 44 -9.13 10.70 -2.75
CA TYR A 44 -8.73 9.29 -2.63
C TYR A 44 -8.93 8.69 -1.23
N LEU A 45 -9.35 9.48 -0.24
CA LEU A 45 -9.56 9.02 1.14
C LEU A 45 -10.93 8.38 1.38
N ALA A 46 -11.76 8.23 0.36
CA ALA A 46 -13.06 7.59 0.48
C ALA A 46 -12.92 6.07 0.25
N GLY A 47 -12.93 5.29 1.33
CA GLY A 47 -12.90 3.82 1.26
C GLY A 47 -12.94 3.16 2.63
N SER A 48 -13.33 1.90 2.68
CA SER A 48 -13.26 1.05 3.87
C SER A 48 -12.08 0.10 3.77
N ILE A 49 -11.36 -0.10 4.87
CA ILE A 49 -10.41 -1.21 4.97
C ILE A 49 -11.21 -2.49 5.19
N ASP A 50 -11.00 -3.50 4.35
CA ASP A 50 -11.70 -4.79 4.48
C ASP A 50 -11.39 -5.46 5.82
N VAL A 51 -10.09 -5.66 6.11
CA VAL A 51 -9.65 -6.38 7.31
C VAL A 51 -8.37 -5.77 7.88
N VAL A 52 -8.31 -5.69 9.22
CA VAL A 52 -7.06 -5.44 9.96
C VAL A 52 -6.79 -6.64 10.86
N LEU A 53 -5.65 -7.30 10.64
CA LEU A 53 -5.19 -8.40 11.48
C LEU A 53 -4.26 -7.88 12.57
N ARG A 54 -4.37 -8.39 13.79
CA ARG A 54 -3.42 -8.15 14.88
C ARG A 54 -2.65 -9.43 15.17
N LEU A 55 -1.36 -9.40 14.92
CA LEU A 55 -0.41 -10.48 15.24
C LEU A 55 0.06 -10.40 16.71
N PRO A 56 0.65 -11.49 17.25
CA PRO A 56 1.39 -11.44 18.51
C PRO A 56 2.39 -10.27 18.53
N GLY A 57 2.59 -9.67 19.70
CA GLY A 57 3.44 -8.49 19.83
C GLY A 57 2.82 -7.17 19.35
N GLN A 58 1.52 -7.15 19.03
CA GLN A 58 0.78 -5.95 18.59
C GLN A 58 1.25 -5.41 17.23
N ARG A 59 1.61 -6.31 16.31
CA ARG A 59 1.92 -5.94 14.93
C ARG A 59 0.67 -6.10 14.06
N TYR A 60 0.34 -5.07 13.29
CA TYR A 60 -0.94 -4.96 12.58
C TYR A 60 -0.75 -5.01 11.07
N LEU A 61 -1.55 -5.83 10.40
CA LEU A 61 -1.56 -5.96 8.94
C LEU A 61 -2.88 -5.45 8.39
N VAL A 62 -2.82 -4.67 7.31
CA VAL A 62 -3.99 -4.37 6.48
C VAL A 62 -4.16 -5.49 5.47
N VAL A 63 -5.38 -5.95 5.25
CA VAL A 63 -5.71 -6.96 4.24
C VAL A 63 -6.86 -6.48 3.37
N ASP A 64 -6.75 -6.71 2.06
CA ASP A 64 -7.74 -6.35 1.06
C ASP A 64 -7.98 -7.53 0.11
N TYR A 65 -9.24 -7.79 -0.24
CA TYR A 65 -9.60 -8.91 -1.12
C TYR A 65 -9.83 -8.43 -2.56
N LYS A 66 -9.21 -9.13 -3.52
CA LYS A 66 -9.31 -8.85 -4.94
C LYS A 66 -9.83 -10.07 -5.71
N THR A 67 -10.85 -9.85 -6.53
CA THR A 67 -11.45 -10.90 -7.38
C THR A 67 -11.00 -10.80 -8.83
N ASN A 68 -9.90 -10.10 -9.11
CA ASN A 68 -9.36 -9.90 -10.45
C ASN A 68 -9.03 -11.25 -11.12
N HIS A 69 -9.31 -11.35 -12.43
CA HIS A 69 -8.92 -12.47 -13.26
C HIS A 69 -7.56 -12.16 -13.89
N LEU A 70 -6.53 -12.95 -13.57
CA LEU A 70 -5.18 -12.84 -14.14
C LEU A 70 -4.85 -14.02 -15.07
N GLY A 71 -5.65 -15.07 -15.00
CA GLY A 71 -5.53 -16.30 -15.76
C GLY A 71 -6.30 -17.42 -15.07
N ASP A 72 -6.10 -18.65 -15.55
CA ASP A 72 -6.91 -19.81 -15.17
C ASP A 72 -6.17 -20.77 -14.22
N THR A 73 -4.90 -20.51 -13.94
CA THR A 73 -4.04 -21.36 -13.09
C THR A 73 -3.41 -20.56 -11.95
N ALA A 74 -3.01 -21.23 -10.87
CA ALA A 74 -2.29 -20.59 -9.77
C ALA A 74 -0.97 -19.90 -10.21
N ALA A 75 -0.34 -20.38 -11.30
CA ALA A 75 0.87 -19.77 -11.85
C ALA A 75 0.61 -18.37 -12.41
N ASP A 76 -0.61 -18.10 -12.90
CA ASP A 76 -1.02 -16.77 -13.38
C ASP A 76 -1.17 -15.74 -12.25
N TYR A 77 -1.11 -16.21 -10.99
CA TYR A 77 -1.17 -15.41 -9.78
C TYR A 77 0.16 -15.42 -9.00
N GLY A 78 1.28 -15.64 -9.71
CA GLY A 78 2.63 -15.49 -9.16
C GLY A 78 3.01 -14.04 -8.87
N PHE A 79 4.03 -13.83 -8.04
CA PHE A 79 4.41 -12.52 -7.51
C PHE A 79 4.60 -11.42 -8.58
N GLU A 80 5.24 -11.74 -9.71
CA GLU A 80 5.43 -10.79 -10.83
C GLU A 80 4.09 -10.35 -11.43
N ARG A 81 3.18 -11.31 -11.74
CA ARG A 81 1.84 -11.02 -12.25
C ARG A 81 0.99 -10.23 -11.26
N LEU A 82 1.14 -10.52 -9.96
CA LEU A 82 0.47 -9.74 -8.93
C LEU A 82 1.03 -8.32 -8.86
N THR A 83 2.35 -8.14 -8.98
CA THR A 83 2.99 -6.81 -9.02
C THR A 83 2.46 -5.99 -10.19
N GLU A 84 2.37 -6.58 -11.38
CA GLU A 84 1.76 -5.95 -12.56
C GLU A 84 0.32 -5.52 -12.30
N ALA A 85 -0.49 -6.42 -11.73
CA ALA A 85 -1.88 -6.13 -11.39
C ALA A 85 -2.01 -5.01 -10.35
N MET A 86 -1.16 -5.01 -9.32
CA MET A 86 -1.09 -3.95 -8.31
C MET A 86 -0.82 -2.61 -8.97
N LEU A 87 0.25 -2.52 -9.78
CA LEU A 87 0.63 -1.29 -10.48
C LEU A 87 -0.46 -0.82 -11.43
N HIS A 88 -1.10 -1.74 -12.18
CA HIS A 88 -2.12 -1.39 -13.16
C HIS A 88 -3.36 -0.73 -12.51
N SER A 89 -3.83 -1.26 -11.39
CA SER A 89 -5.09 -0.87 -10.75
C SER A 89 -4.96 0.19 -9.63
N ASP A 90 -3.84 0.90 -9.55
CA ASP A 90 -3.58 1.94 -8.53
C ASP A 90 -3.70 1.43 -7.08
N TYR A 91 -3.56 0.11 -6.88
CA TYR A 91 -3.58 -0.50 -5.57
C TYR A 91 -2.42 -0.08 -4.64
N PRO A 92 -1.21 0.32 -5.12
CA PRO A 92 -0.19 0.89 -4.26
C PRO A 92 -0.65 2.16 -3.53
N LEU A 93 -1.37 3.05 -4.22
CA LEU A 93 -1.94 4.25 -3.58
C LEU A 93 -2.99 3.86 -2.54
N GLN A 94 -3.89 2.93 -2.88
CA GLN A 94 -4.89 2.40 -1.94
C GLN A 94 -4.21 1.81 -0.68
N ALA A 95 -3.19 0.97 -0.87
CA ALA A 95 -2.43 0.33 0.19
C ALA A 95 -1.78 1.36 1.13
N LEU A 96 -1.11 2.37 0.57
CA LEU A 96 -0.50 3.45 1.35
C LEU A 96 -1.52 4.21 2.18
N LEU A 97 -2.64 4.59 1.57
CA LEU A 97 -3.70 5.32 2.27
C LEU A 97 -4.30 4.48 3.41
N TYR A 98 -4.48 3.18 3.20
CA TYR A 98 -4.98 2.28 4.25
C TYR A 98 -3.97 2.15 5.41
N VAL A 99 -2.68 2.03 5.12
CA VAL A 99 -1.65 1.97 6.16
C VAL A 99 -1.56 3.31 6.90
N VAL A 100 -1.75 4.46 6.23
CA VAL A 100 -1.83 5.77 6.89
C VAL A 100 -3.06 5.87 7.79
N VAL A 101 -4.23 5.43 7.33
CA VAL A 101 -5.45 5.39 8.16
C VAL A 101 -5.22 4.52 9.39
N LEU A 102 -4.64 3.33 9.22
CA LEU A 102 -4.27 2.46 10.33
C LEU A 102 -3.26 3.13 11.27
N HIS A 103 -2.23 3.80 10.73
CA HIS A 103 -1.24 4.53 11.51
C HIS A 103 -1.91 5.58 12.41
N ARG A 104 -2.82 6.39 11.86
CA ARG A 104 -3.54 7.43 12.59
C ARG A 104 -4.46 6.86 13.64
N PHE A 105 -5.17 5.77 13.31
CA PHE A 105 -6.01 5.05 14.26
C PHE A 105 -5.21 4.50 15.45
N LEU A 106 -4.09 3.80 15.17
CA LEU A 106 -3.25 3.22 16.21
C LEU A 106 -2.57 4.29 17.07
N ARG A 107 -2.17 5.43 16.49
CA ARG A 107 -1.64 6.57 17.25
C ARG A 107 -2.59 7.05 18.34
N TRP A 108 -3.91 6.91 18.15
CA TRP A 108 -4.92 7.26 19.14
C TRP A 108 -5.33 6.12 20.07
N ARG A 109 -5.24 4.86 19.60
CA ARG A 109 -5.87 3.71 20.29
C ARG A 109 -4.87 2.73 20.89
N GLN A 110 -3.65 2.67 20.37
CA GLN A 110 -2.61 1.75 20.82
C GLN A 110 -1.74 2.42 21.88
N ARG A 111 -1.68 1.81 23.07
CA ARG A 111 -0.75 2.25 24.11
C ARG A 111 0.69 2.05 23.65
N ASP A 112 1.57 2.99 24.00
CA ASP A 112 3.00 2.97 23.69
C ASP A 112 3.26 2.78 22.18
N TYR A 113 2.42 3.42 21.35
CA TYR A 113 2.46 3.29 19.90
C TYR A 113 3.81 3.70 19.30
N ALA A 114 4.51 2.74 18.70
CA ALA A 114 5.69 2.96 17.88
C ALA A 114 5.43 2.42 16.46
N PRO A 115 5.38 3.26 15.41
CA PRO A 115 5.06 2.85 14.05
C PRO A 115 5.91 1.68 13.54
N ALA A 116 7.23 1.72 13.73
CA ALA A 116 8.14 0.68 13.27
C ALA A 116 7.92 -0.69 13.94
N ARG A 117 7.34 -0.71 15.15
CA ARG A 117 6.99 -1.95 15.87
C ARG A 117 5.62 -2.48 15.47
N HIS A 118 4.66 -1.57 15.30
CA HIS A 118 3.25 -1.94 15.20
C HIS A 118 2.73 -2.01 13.77
N LEU A 119 3.33 -1.33 12.80
CA LEU A 119 2.94 -1.46 11.40
C LEU A 119 3.57 -2.72 10.78
N GLY A 120 2.72 -3.56 10.23
CA GLY A 120 3.09 -4.86 9.65
C GLY A 120 3.17 -4.86 8.12
N GLY A 121 2.55 -3.88 7.47
CA GLY A 121 2.38 -3.84 6.02
C GLY A 121 0.98 -4.24 5.59
N VAL A 122 0.88 -4.66 4.33
CA VAL A 122 -0.36 -5.00 3.63
C VAL A 122 -0.31 -6.40 3.01
N LEU A 123 -1.49 -7.01 2.89
CA LEU A 123 -1.71 -8.20 2.06
C LEU A 123 -2.87 -7.94 1.10
N TYR A 124 -2.61 -8.12 -0.18
CA TYR A 124 -3.65 -8.10 -1.22
C TYR A 124 -3.89 -9.55 -1.65
N LEU A 125 -5.10 -10.03 -1.36
CA LEU A 125 -5.50 -11.42 -1.57
C LEU A 125 -6.28 -11.53 -2.88
N PHE A 126 -5.59 -11.90 -3.95
CA PHE A 126 -6.17 -12.24 -5.24
C PHE A 126 -6.77 -13.65 -5.17
N VAL A 127 -8.00 -13.73 -4.66
CA VAL A 127 -8.61 -14.98 -4.17
C VAL A 127 -8.75 -16.07 -5.24
N ARG A 128 -8.79 -15.70 -6.53
CA ARG A 128 -8.85 -16.65 -7.65
C ARG A 128 -7.56 -17.46 -7.82
N GLY A 129 -6.43 -16.95 -7.34
CA GLY A 129 -5.13 -17.64 -7.35
C GLY A 129 -4.89 -18.54 -6.14
N MET A 130 -5.76 -18.49 -5.13
CA MET A 130 -5.60 -19.23 -3.89
C MET A 130 -6.29 -20.61 -3.98
N CYS A 131 -5.52 -21.68 -3.81
CA CYS A 131 -6.00 -23.07 -3.94
C CYS A 131 -6.18 -23.76 -2.58
N GLY A 132 -6.51 -23.00 -1.53
CA GLY A 132 -6.61 -23.51 -0.16
C GLY A 132 -5.28 -24.04 0.37
N ALA A 133 -5.29 -25.16 1.09
CA ALA A 133 -4.09 -25.78 1.65
C ALA A 133 -3.06 -26.21 0.59
N ALA A 134 -3.48 -26.37 -0.67
CA ALA A 134 -2.63 -26.75 -1.79
C ALA A 134 -2.09 -25.55 -2.59
N THR A 135 -2.27 -24.31 -2.09
CA THR A 135 -1.77 -23.10 -2.77
C THR A 135 -0.25 -23.21 -3.00
N PRO A 136 0.23 -23.19 -4.27
CA PRO A 136 1.64 -23.26 -4.55
C PRO A 136 2.39 -22.07 -3.95
N VAL A 137 3.60 -22.31 -3.48
CA VAL A 137 4.50 -21.27 -2.97
C VAL A 137 5.76 -21.28 -3.80
N THR A 138 6.03 -20.17 -4.49
CA THR A 138 7.23 -20.01 -5.34
C THR A 138 8.08 -18.90 -4.75
N ALA A 139 9.36 -19.20 -4.47
CA ALA A 139 10.30 -18.26 -3.85
C ALA A 139 9.75 -17.60 -2.55
N GLY A 140 8.97 -18.35 -1.76
CA GLY A 140 8.37 -17.85 -0.53
C GLY A 140 7.07 -17.05 -0.71
N HIS A 141 6.59 -16.88 -1.94
CA HIS A 141 5.34 -16.19 -2.25
C HIS A 141 4.23 -17.19 -2.60
N PRO A 142 3.17 -17.29 -1.78
CA PRO A 142 1.98 -18.06 -2.13
C PRO A 142 1.26 -17.44 -3.32
N ALA A 143 0.80 -18.27 -4.25
CA ALA A 143 -0.02 -17.83 -5.36
C ALA A 143 -1.26 -17.05 -4.86
N GLY A 144 -1.53 -15.92 -5.50
CA GLY A 144 -2.65 -15.04 -5.15
C GLY A 144 -2.41 -14.15 -3.92
N VAL A 145 -1.24 -14.19 -3.27
CA VAL A 145 -0.95 -13.35 -2.11
C VAL A 145 0.17 -12.36 -2.42
N PHE A 146 -0.20 -11.10 -2.62
CA PHE A 146 0.76 -10.01 -2.71
C PHE A 146 1.01 -9.41 -1.33
N THR A 147 2.27 -9.35 -0.90
CA THR A 147 2.66 -8.76 0.39
C THR A 147 3.56 -7.57 0.15
N TRP A 148 3.30 -6.46 0.85
CA TRP A 148 4.18 -5.31 0.82
C TRP A 148 4.24 -4.63 2.19
N ASN A 149 5.44 -4.22 2.59
CA ASN A 149 5.66 -3.54 3.87
C ASN A 149 6.29 -2.17 3.57
N PRO A 150 5.48 -1.13 3.30
CA PRO A 150 6.01 0.18 2.99
C PRO A 150 6.89 0.69 4.15
N PRO A 151 8.03 1.37 3.85
CA PRO A 151 8.88 1.95 4.87
C PRO A 151 8.07 2.80 5.85
N THR A 152 8.33 2.64 7.15
CA THR A 152 7.59 3.39 8.17
C THR A 152 7.73 4.91 7.99
N ALA A 153 8.90 5.37 7.54
CA ALA A 153 9.15 6.78 7.26
C ALA A 153 8.22 7.32 6.15
N LEU A 154 7.99 6.53 5.09
CA LEU A 154 7.05 6.87 4.01
C LEU A 154 5.62 7.03 4.55
N VAL A 155 5.17 6.10 5.39
CA VAL A 155 3.82 6.16 5.99
C VAL A 155 3.65 7.42 6.85
N VAL A 156 4.66 7.75 7.66
CA VAL A 156 4.62 8.95 8.51
C VAL A 156 4.61 10.22 7.66
N ALA A 157 5.51 10.32 6.68
CA ALA A 157 5.60 11.48 5.78
C ALA A 157 4.30 11.70 4.99
N LEU A 158 3.69 10.61 4.48
CA LEU A 158 2.41 10.68 3.79
C LEU A 158 1.27 11.10 4.73
N SER A 159 1.26 10.63 5.98
CA SER A 159 0.30 11.10 6.98
C SER A 159 0.43 12.60 7.24
N ASP A 160 1.65 13.12 7.32
CA ASP A 160 1.90 14.55 7.53
C ASP A 160 1.50 15.39 6.30
N LEU A 161 1.77 14.90 5.08
CA LEU A 161 1.32 15.53 3.83
C LEU A 161 -0.20 15.68 3.80
N LEU A 162 -0.92 14.63 4.21
CA LEU A 162 -2.39 14.62 4.29
C LEU A 162 -2.94 15.58 5.34
N ASP A 163 -2.20 15.83 6.42
CA ASP A 163 -2.62 16.74 7.50
C ASP A 163 -2.37 18.21 7.18
N ARG A 164 -1.23 18.54 6.57
CA ARG A 164 -0.74 19.92 6.47
C ARG A 164 -0.90 20.54 5.08
N GLY A 165 -1.01 19.74 4.02
CA GLY A 165 -0.71 20.23 2.67
C GLY A 165 0.79 20.53 2.51
N ARG A 166 1.22 21.01 1.34
CA ARG A 166 2.64 21.23 1.03
C ARG A 166 3.22 22.32 1.95
N LEU A 167 4.34 22.05 2.62
CA LEU A 167 5.11 23.08 3.33
C LEU A 167 5.98 23.80 2.30
N GLN A 168 5.70 25.08 2.04
CA GLN A 168 6.57 25.91 1.20
C GLN A 168 7.89 26.16 1.93
N SER A 169 9.00 25.78 1.29
CA SER A 169 10.35 26.28 1.59
C SER A 169 10.54 27.69 1.06
#